data_AF-A0A317T6K6-F1
#
_entry.id   AF-A0A317T6K6-F1
#
_cell.length_a   1.000
_cell.length_b   1.000
_cell.length_c   1.000
_cell.angle_alpha   90.00
_cell.angle_beta   90.00
_cell.angle_gamma   90.00
#
_symmetry.space_group_name_H-M   'P 1'
#
loop_
_entity.id
_entity.type
_entity.pdbx_description
1 polymer ?
#
loop_
_entity_poly.entity_id
_entity_poly.type
_entity_poly.pdbx_seq_one_letter_code
_entity_poly.pdbx_strand_id
1 'polypeptide(L)'
;MPREQNRTDEQREEPGKGITELIDSTVTSSYEDLLAIIEARMELIKIEITEKLAMVAALVIIAILFIAGLVYLITTIALFIGELLGHYYLGYLIVSSVFLFTFLLFAKIRPELLKNVIHNILLSSHGKKS
;
A
#
# COMPACT_ATOMS: atom_id res chain seq x y z
N MET A 1 36.67 43.75 -74.09
CA MET A 1 36.94 42.45 -73.42
C MET A 1 38.37 42.48 -72.90
N PRO A 2 38.71 41.72 -71.84
CA PRO A 2 37.95 41.35 -70.64
C PRO A 2 38.70 41.93 -69.39
N ARG A 3 38.55 41.56 -68.12
CA ARG A 3 37.80 40.51 -67.39
C ARG A 3 37.07 41.10 -66.17
N GLU A 4 36.28 40.24 -65.54
CA GLU A 4 35.64 40.36 -64.23
C GLU A 4 36.52 40.86 -63.07
N GLN A 5 35.99 41.80 -62.30
CA GLN A 5 36.30 41.97 -60.87
C GLN A 5 35.04 41.71 -60.04
N ASN A 6 34.54 40.46 -60.13
CA ASN A 6 33.59 39.91 -59.17
C ASN A 6 34.35 38.92 -58.30
N ARG A 7 34.71 39.33 -57.09
CA ARG A 7 35.31 38.45 -56.07
C ARG A 7 34.62 38.69 -54.75
N THR A 8 33.62 37.85 -54.52
CA THR A 8 33.29 37.24 -53.22
C THR A 8 33.36 38.16 -52.02
N ASP A 9 32.19 38.67 -51.63
CA ASP A 9 31.93 39.04 -50.24
C ASP A 9 32.33 37.88 -49.33
N GLU A 10 33.41 38.05 -48.57
CA GLU A 10 33.84 37.07 -47.58
C GLU A 10 32.84 37.06 -46.42
N GLN A 11 31.86 36.16 -46.48
CA GLN A 11 31.06 35.80 -45.31
C GLN A 11 31.99 35.18 -44.26
N ARG A 12 32.45 36.01 -43.32
CA ARG A 12 33.08 35.56 -42.09
C ARG A 12 32.02 34.95 -41.18
N GLU A 13 31.75 33.67 -41.38
CA GLU A 13 31.05 32.86 -40.39
C GLU A 13 31.94 32.74 -39.14
N GLU A 14 31.44 33.18 -37.97
CA GLU A 14 32.17 33.02 -36.71
C GLU A 14 32.03 31.56 -36.22
N PRO A 15 33.10 30.74 -36.25
CA PRO A 15 32.97 29.28 -36.15
C PRO A 15 32.73 28.75 -34.73
N GLY A 16 32.70 29.63 -33.71
CA GLY A 16 32.58 29.23 -32.29
C GLY A 16 31.16 29.24 -31.72
N LYS A 17 30.21 29.93 -32.36
CA LYS A 17 28.91 30.23 -31.73
C LYS A 17 27.94 29.05 -31.80
N GLY A 18 27.78 28.44 -32.98
CA GLY A 18 26.83 27.35 -33.20
C GLY A 18 27.13 26.07 -32.39
N ILE A 19 28.41 25.73 -32.17
CA ILE A 19 28.76 24.52 -31.39
C ILE A 19 28.39 24.70 -29.91
N THR A 20 28.56 25.91 -29.36
CA THR A 20 28.21 26.23 -27.98
C THR A 20 26.68 26.20 -27.78
N GLU A 21 25.94 26.78 -28.74
CA GLU A 21 24.48 26.83 -28.76
C GLU A 21 23.83 25.42 -28.87
N LEU A 22 24.46 24.51 -29.60
CA LEU A 22 24.06 23.09 -29.67
C LEU A 22 24.31 22.34 -28.35
N ILE A 23 25.35 22.69 -27.59
CA ILE A 23 25.63 22.08 -26.28
C ILE A 23 24.62 22.56 -25.23
N ASP A 24 24.39 23.87 -25.13
CA ASP A 24 23.42 24.44 -24.17
C ASP A 24 22.00 23.93 -24.42
N SER A 25 21.57 23.84 -25.69
CA SER A 25 20.25 23.30 -26.04
C SER A 25 20.14 21.78 -25.76
N THR A 26 21.19 20.99 -26.01
CA THR A 26 21.20 19.55 -25.70
C THR A 26 21.14 19.30 -24.19
N VAL A 27 21.90 20.06 -23.38
CA VAL A 27 21.89 19.93 -21.91
C VAL A 27 20.55 20.38 -21.32
N THR A 28 19.97 21.47 -21.84
CA THR A 28 18.66 21.98 -21.41
C THR A 28 17.54 20.99 -21.74
N SER A 29 17.46 20.50 -22.98
CA SER A 29 16.47 19.50 -23.40
C SER A 29 16.60 18.20 -22.59
N SER A 30 17.83 17.75 -22.31
CA SER A 30 18.05 16.55 -21.48
C SER A 30 17.55 16.75 -20.04
N TYR A 31 17.62 17.97 -19.50
CA TYR A 31 17.10 18.29 -18.17
C TYR A 31 15.57 18.34 -18.16
N GLU A 32 14.94 18.93 -19.19
CA GLU A 32 13.48 18.96 -19.34
C GLU A 32 12.89 17.56 -19.50
N ASP A 33 13.50 16.68 -20.31
CA ASP A 33 13.08 15.29 -20.46
C ASP A 33 13.16 14.51 -19.13
N LEU A 34 14.23 14.73 -18.34
CA LEU A 34 14.37 14.13 -17.01
C LEU A 34 13.30 14.64 -16.02
N LEU A 35 12.97 15.93 -16.06
CA LEU A 35 11.86 16.48 -15.26
C LEU A 35 10.52 15.87 -15.64
N ALA A 36 10.22 15.74 -16.94
CA ALA A 36 8.99 15.10 -17.42
C ALA A 36 8.88 13.63 -16.98
N ILE A 37 9.99 12.88 -17.02
CA ILE A 37 10.06 11.50 -16.51
C ILE A 37 9.85 11.45 -14.99
N ILE A 38 10.40 12.40 -14.23
CA ILE A 38 10.20 12.48 -12.77
C ILE A 38 8.74 12.82 -12.44
N GLU A 39 8.14 13.78 -13.14
CA GLU A 39 6.74 14.18 -12.93
C GLU A 39 5.77 13.03 -13.23
N ALA A 40 5.93 12.34 -14.35
CA ALA A 40 5.16 11.14 -14.68
C ALA A 40 5.33 10.03 -13.62
N ARG A 41 6.55 9.83 -13.08
CA ARG A 41 6.79 8.88 -11.97
C ARG A 41 6.11 9.32 -10.68
N MET A 42 6.09 10.62 -10.36
CA MET A 42 5.38 11.13 -9.18
C MET A 42 3.87 10.94 -9.31
N GLU A 43 3.30 11.15 -10.50
CA GLU A 43 1.87 10.89 -10.75
C GLU A 43 1.53 9.41 -10.55
N LEU A 44 2.32 8.49 -11.12
CA LEU A 44 2.16 7.04 -10.92
C LEU A 44 2.25 6.64 -9.44
N ILE A 45 3.24 7.16 -8.71
CA ILE A 45 3.40 6.90 -7.26
C ILE A 45 2.18 7.42 -6.48
N LYS A 46 1.66 8.61 -6.82
CA LYS A 46 0.48 9.18 -6.18
C LYS A 46 -0.77 8.31 -6.41
N ILE A 47 -0.94 7.76 -7.62
CA ILE A 47 -2.03 6.83 -7.94
C ILE A 47 -1.86 5.54 -7.13
N GLU A 48 -0.69 4.91 -7.16
CA GLU A 48 -0.42 3.64 -6.47
C GLU A 48 -0.60 3.75 -4.94
N ILE A 49 -0.13 4.84 -4.33
CA ILE A 49 -0.35 5.12 -2.90
C ILE A 49 -1.84 5.28 -2.60
N THR A 50 -2.57 6.01 -3.45
CA THR A 50 -4.02 6.25 -3.25
C THR A 50 -4.82 4.95 -3.38
N GLU A 51 -4.49 4.10 -4.36
CA GLU A 51 -5.12 2.79 -4.55
C GLU A 51 -4.84 1.85 -3.38
N LYS A 52 -3.57 1.73 -2.95
CA LYS A 52 -3.20 0.90 -1.79
C LYS A 52 -3.85 1.39 -0.50
N LEU A 53 -3.92 2.71 -0.30
CA LEU A 53 -4.60 3.29 0.86
C LEU A 53 -6.10 3.02 0.84
N ALA A 54 -6.75 3.14 -0.31
CA ALA A 54 -8.17 2.80 -0.49
C ALA A 54 -8.44 1.31 -0.24
N MET A 55 -7.58 0.41 -0.73
CA MET A 55 -7.68 -1.03 -0.50
C MET A 55 -7.53 -1.38 0.99
N VAL A 56 -6.54 -0.81 1.68
CA VAL A 56 -6.34 -1.03 3.13
C VAL A 56 -7.51 -0.44 3.94
N ALA A 57 -7.98 0.76 3.60
CA ALA A 57 -9.13 1.38 4.26
C ALA A 57 -10.41 0.54 4.09
N ALA A 58 -10.68 0.06 2.87
CA ALA A 58 -11.82 -0.83 2.60
C ALA A 58 -11.72 -2.14 3.39
N LEU A 59 -10.54 -2.77 3.43
CA LEU A 59 -10.29 -3.98 4.21
C LEU A 59 -10.53 -3.75 5.72
N VAL A 60 -10.07 -2.63 6.26
CA VAL A 60 -10.28 -2.26 7.68
C VAL A 60 -11.77 -2.05 7.98
N ILE A 61 -12.50 -1.33 7.11
CA ILE A 61 -13.95 -1.11 7.27
C ILE A 61 -14.71 -2.44 7.23
N ILE A 62 -14.40 -3.30 6.25
CA ILE A 62 -15.01 -4.64 6.13
C ILE A 62 -14.70 -5.49 7.36
N ALA A 63 -13.45 -5.48 7.85
CA ALA A 63 -13.07 -6.21 9.06
C ALA A 63 -13.81 -5.71 10.31
N ILE A 64 -13.96 -4.40 10.48
CA ILE A 64 -14.72 -3.81 11.60
C ILE A 64 -16.19 -4.22 11.53
N LEU A 65 -16.83 -4.10 10.36
CA LEU A 65 -18.23 -4.50 10.16
C LEU A 65 -18.44 -6.01 10.38
N PHE A 66 -17.50 -6.84 9.91
CA PHE A 66 -17.54 -8.28 10.11
C PHE A 66 -17.39 -8.66 11.58
N ILE A 67 -16.43 -8.09 12.30
CA ILE A 67 -16.23 -8.33 13.74
C ILE A 67 -17.45 -7.86 14.54
N ALA A 68 -17.98 -6.66 14.25
CA ALA A 68 -19.17 -6.13 14.90
C ALA A 68 -20.39 -7.04 14.65
N GLY A 69 -20.64 -7.43 13.39
CA GLY A 69 -21.73 -8.34 13.04
C GLY A 69 -21.60 -9.71 13.70
N LEU A 70 -20.38 -10.24 13.81
CA LEU A 70 -20.10 -11.52 14.48
C LEU A 70 -20.32 -11.44 16.00
N VAL A 71 -19.94 -10.33 16.64
CA VAL A 71 -20.28 -10.06 18.06
C VAL A 71 -21.80 -9.99 18.24
N TYR A 72 -22.52 -9.22 17.43
CA TYR A 72 -23.98 -9.14 17.50
C TYR A 72 -24.68 -10.48 17.23
N LEU A 73 -24.14 -11.32 16.34
CA LEU A 73 -24.66 -12.65 16.07
C LEU A 73 -24.49 -13.57 17.28
N ILE A 74 -23.30 -13.59 17.90
CA ILE A 74 -23.05 -14.36 19.14
C ILE A 74 -23.96 -13.86 20.27
N THR A 75 -24.10 -12.55 20.44
CA THR A 75 -25.02 -11.93 21.42
C THR A 75 -26.46 -12.33 21.18
N THR A 76 -26.93 -12.33 19.92
CA THR A 76 -28.29 -12.75 19.55
C THR A 76 -28.52 -14.22 19.86
N ILE A 77 -27.56 -15.11 19.54
CA ILE A 77 -27.64 -16.54 19.87
C ILE A 77 -27.68 -16.76 21.38
N ALA A 78 -26.85 -16.04 22.14
CA ALA A 78 -26.85 -16.09 23.60
C ALA A 78 -28.20 -15.61 24.19
N LEU A 79 -28.76 -14.51 23.69
CA LEU A 79 -30.08 -14.03 24.13
C LEU A 79 -31.19 -15.02 23.80
N PHE A 80 -31.22 -15.57 22.59
CA PHE A 80 -32.23 -16.56 22.15
C PHE A 80 -32.19 -17.84 23.00
N ILE A 81 -31.00 -18.38 23.26
CA ILE A 81 -30.84 -19.53 24.17
C ILE A 81 -31.27 -19.15 25.59
N GLY A 82 -30.88 -17.96 26.07
CA GLY A 82 -31.25 -17.48 27.40
C GLY A 82 -32.75 -17.29 27.60
N GLU A 83 -33.46 -16.77 26.59
CA GLU A 83 -34.92 -16.64 26.57
C GLU A 83 -35.61 -18.00 26.57
N LEU A 84 -35.14 -18.96 25.76
CA LEU A 84 -35.65 -20.33 25.74
C LEU A 84 -35.45 -21.08 27.08
N LEU A 85 -34.41 -20.71 27.83
CA LEU A 85 -34.15 -21.21 29.20
C LEU A 85 -34.81 -20.36 30.30
N GLY A 86 -35.56 -19.31 29.95
CA GLY A 86 -36.23 -18.39 30.88
C GLY A 86 -35.31 -17.40 31.61
N HIS A 87 -33.99 -17.45 31.38
CA HIS A 87 -32.99 -16.60 32.03
C HIS A 87 -31.84 -16.25 31.08
N TYR A 88 -31.72 -14.96 30.71
CA TYR A 88 -30.68 -14.47 29.78
C TYR A 88 -29.25 -14.86 30.15
N TYR A 89 -28.90 -14.91 31.45
CA TYR A 89 -27.54 -15.26 31.89
C TYR A 89 -27.14 -16.70 31.52
N LEU A 90 -28.08 -17.64 31.47
CA LEU A 90 -27.81 -19.04 31.10
C LEU A 90 -27.40 -19.16 29.63
N GLY A 91 -27.97 -18.33 28.76
CA GLY A 91 -27.59 -18.29 27.35
C GLY A 91 -26.15 -17.84 27.12
N TYR A 92 -25.72 -16.77 27.78
CA TYR A 92 -24.31 -16.35 27.76
C TYR A 92 -23.37 -17.39 28.39
N LEU A 93 -23.79 -18.06 29.46
CA LEU A 93 -23.01 -19.13 30.10
C LEU A 93 -22.81 -20.33 29.17
N ILE A 94 -23.88 -20.78 28.49
CA ILE A 94 -23.80 -21.89 27.53
C ILE A 94 -22.87 -21.52 26.37
N VAL A 95 -23.07 -20.37 25.74
CA VAL A 95 -22.27 -19.93 24.59
C VAL A 95 -20.79 -19.78 24.98
N SER A 96 -20.48 -19.09 26.09
CA SER A 96 -19.10 -18.93 26.56
C SER A 96 -18.45 -20.26 26.94
N SER A 97 -19.20 -21.20 27.54
CA SER A 97 -18.72 -22.55 27.84
C SER A 97 -18.36 -23.34 26.57
N VAL A 98 -19.16 -23.26 25.50
CA VAL A 98 -18.85 -23.87 24.20
C VAL A 98 -17.57 -23.29 23.58
N PHE A 99 -17.39 -21.96 23.63
CA PHE A 99 -16.15 -21.32 23.17
C PHE A 99 -14.93 -21.75 23.98
N LEU A 100 -15.03 -21.78 25.31
CA LEU A 100 -13.94 -22.22 26.21
C LEU A 100 -13.60 -23.69 25.97
N PHE A 101 -14.59 -24.57 25.86
CA PHE A 101 -14.39 -25.99 25.57
C PHE A 101 -13.73 -26.21 24.20
N THR A 102 -14.16 -25.48 23.17
CA THR A 102 -13.54 -25.51 21.84
C THR A 102 -12.08 -25.05 21.89
N PHE A 103 -11.79 -23.95 22.60
CA PHE A 103 -10.43 -23.47 22.81
C PHE A 103 -9.54 -24.49 23.55
N LEU A 104 -10.08 -25.12 24.61
CA LEU A 104 -9.38 -26.14 25.38
C LEU A 104 -9.07 -27.40 24.56
N LEU A 105 -10.02 -27.87 23.75
CA LEU A 105 -9.80 -28.96 22.81
C LEU A 105 -8.74 -28.60 21.76
N PHE A 106 -8.82 -27.40 21.17
CA PHE A 106 -7.84 -26.95 20.18
C PHE A 106 -6.43 -26.87 20.76
N ALA A 107 -6.28 -26.30 21.96
CA ALA A 107 -5.02 -26.23 22.70
C ALA A 107 -4.44 -27.62 23.02
N LYS A 108 -5.29 -28.61 23.32
CA LYS A 108 -4.86 -29.99 23.59
C LYS A 108 -4.49 -30.77 22.32
N ILE A 109 -5.19 -30.56 21.20
CA ILE A 109 -4.98 -31.31 19.95
C ILE A 109 -3.80 -30.72 19.15
N ARG A 110 -3.57 -29.41 19.21
CA ARG A 110 -2.52 -28.71 18.44
C ARG A 110 -1.70 -27.72 19.30
N PRO A 111 -1.04 -28.17 20.39
CA PRO A 111 -0.25 -27.29 21.25
C PRO A 111 0.91 -26.59 20.49
N GLU A 112 1.50 -27.26 19.50
CA GLU A 112 2.56 -26.71 18.66
C GLU A 112 2.08 -25.55 17.77
N LEU A 113 0.84 -25.59 17.28
CA LEU A 113 0.28 -24.48 16.49
C LEU A 113 0.05 -23.25 17.37
N LEU A 114 -0.47 -23.44 18.58
CA LEU A 114 -0.60 -22.36 19.57
C LEU A 114 0.76 -21.74 19.89
N LYS A 115 1.78 -22.58 20.13
CA LYS A 115 3.16 -22.14 20.39
C LYS A 115 3.74 -21.35 19.21
N ASN A 116 3.58 -21.83 17.97
CA ASN A 116 4.05 -21.11 16.78
C ASN A 116 3.33 -19.78 16.55
N VAL A 117 2.00 -19.72 16.76
CA VAL A 117 1.24 -18.47 16.64
C VAL A 117 1.71 -17.44 17.68
N ILE A 118 1.86 -17.86 18.94
CA ILE A 118 2.36 -16.98 20.01
C ILE A 118 3.78 -16.50 19.72
N HIS A 119 4.69 -17.38 19.29
CA HIS A 119 6.05 -16.98 18.92
C HIS A 119 6.06 -16.02 17.72
N ASN A 120 5.26 -16.27 16.67
CA ASN A 120 5.21 -15.39 15.50
C ASN A 120 4.68 -13.98 15.84
N ILE A 121 3.68 -13.88 16.73
CA ILE A 121 3.17 -12.58 17.22
C ILE A 121 4.24 -11.86 18.07
N LEU A 122 4.89 -12.60 18.97
CA LEU A 122 5.90 -12.02 19.87
C LEU A 122 7.19 -11.60 19.12
N LEU A 123 7.59 -12.35 18.10
CA LEU A 123 8.72 -12.07 17.24
C LEU A 123 8.42 -10.96 16.23
N SER A 124 7.23 -10.91 15.61
CA SER A 124 6.89 -9.80 14.70
C SER A 124 6.84 -8.45 15.42
N SER A 125 6.47 -8.44 16.72
CA SER A 125 6.54 -7.25 17.57
C SER A 125 7.96 -6.82 17.97
N HIS A 126 8.97 -7.70 17.86
CA HIS A 126 10.37 -7.38 18.20
C HIS A 126 11.28 -7.25 16.96
N GLY A 127 10.83 -7.72 15.80
CA GLY A 127 11.56 -7.72 14.53
C GLY A 127 11.67 -6.37 13.82
N LYS A 128 12.04 -5.29 14.52
CA LYS A 128 12.47 -4.03 13.88
C LYS A 128 13.59 -3.31 14.65
N LYS A 129 14.72 -4.01 14.85
CA LYS A 129 16.00 -3.44 15.28
C LYS A 129 17.19 -4.12 14.61
N SER A 130 17.44 -3.79 13.34
CA SER A 130 18.73 -3.29 12.84
C SER A 130 18.58 -2.86 11.37
#